data_AF-A0A382PQ09-F1
#
_entry.id   AF-A0A382PQ09-F1
#
_cell.length_a   1.000
_cell.length_b   1.000
_cell.length_c   1.000
_cell.angle_alpha   90.00
_cell.angle_beta   90.00
_cell.angle_gamma   90.00
#
_symmetry.space_group_name_H-M   'P 1'
#
loop_
_entity.id
_entity.type
_entity.pdbx_description
1 polymer ?
#
loop_
_entity_poly.entity_id
_entity_poly.type
_entity_poly.pdbx_seq_one_letter_code
_entity_poly.pdbx_strand_id
1 'polypeptide(L)'
;DPNGDDWEYSEGSNDFSQINGTEKNALDAGRYPDTEDLDRTGFLDRTNDYFTKSFSLKDTTYLAGQTKLDGFPTGWRLFRIPLIDFDVSTPGKDREWNNIHHLRIGISNVDKKSYIQVAKIELVGNEWQELGIAADSTNTYLKENADSIFAVSVINTDDNANYKPPEGVQGEYDRINQIRSKEQSLVMKFNELPGRASGAAMKSLISLSGERAQSYLSYEKMKMYVSGTSPWITYKNTDVDMFMRFGFGDNYYELTQPVYDGWDEGLGRNSIELDLEWLTGLKLRDSTSVKKIRESDIFMDSTDYKEYRFTDDMGIETGKVIRIKGQPALNRIQFFIVGVI
;
A
#
# COMPACT_ATOMS: atom_id res chain seq x y z
N ASP A 1 -32.85 -37.28 8.13
CA ASP A 1 -32.17 -36.80 9.33
C ASP A 1 -32.92 -35.57 9.90
N PRO A 2 -33.20 -35.50 11.21
CA PRO A 2 -33.86 -34.36 11.87
C PRO A 2 -33.04 -33.06 11.93
N ASN A 3 -31.71 -33.14 11.84
CA ASN A 3 -30.80 -32.00 12.01
C ASN A 3 -30.26 -31.45 10.68
N GLY A 4 -30.31 -32.25 9.61
CA GLY A 4 -29.86 -31.87 8.27
C GLY A 4 -28.34 -31.81 8.14
N ASP A 5 -27.61 -32.62 8.91
CA ASP A 5 -26.16 -32.63 9.04
C ASP A 5 -25.48 -33.88 8.47
N ASP A 6 -26.23 -34.80 7.85
CA ASP A 6 -25.70 -35.93 7.09
C ASP A 6 -24.66 -35.47 6.05
N TRP A 7 -23.49 -36.12 6.06
CA TRP A 7 -22.46 -35.95 5.02
C TRP A 7 -22.62 -37.01 3.92
N GLU A 8 -22.63 -36.57 2.66
CA GLU A 8 -22.60 -37.46 1.51
C GLU A 8 -21.87 -36.79 0.33
N TYR A 9 -20.89 -37.49 -0.23
CA TYR A 9 -20.26 -37.15 -1.51
C TYR A 9 -19.74 -38.40 -2.20
N SER A 10 -19.76 -38.39 -3.53
CA SER A 10 -19.17 -39.44 -4.37
C SER A 10 -18.16 -38.79 -5.31
N GLU A 11 -16.94 -39.30 -5.33
CA GLU A 11 -15.87 -38.78 -6.18
C GLU A 11 -16.30 -38.73 -7.66
N GLY A 12 -16.15 -37.57 -8.31
CA GLY A 12 -16.59 -37.33 -9.69
C GLY A 12 -18.06 -36.91 -9.83
N SER A 13 -18.82 -36.87 -8.73
CA SER A 13 -20.17 -36.31 -8.72
C SER A 13 -20.14 -34.78 -8.91
N ASN A 14 -21.15 -34.26 -9.59
CA ASN A 14 -21.44 -32.82 -9.63
C ASN A 14 -22.46 -32.40 -8.54
N ASP A 15 -22.91 -33.34 -7.72
CA ASP A 15 -23.77 -33.08 -6.58
C ASP A 15 -22.94 -32.82 -5.33
N PHE A 16 -22.94 -31.57 -4.90
CA PHE A 16 -22.25 -31.07 -3.71
C PHE A 16 -23.23 -30.72 -2.59
N SER A 17 -24.50 -31.15 -2.68
CA SER A 17 -25.56 -30.71 -1.76
C SER A 17 -25.36 -31.12 -0.30
N GLN A 18 -24.62 -32.20 -0.04
CA GLN A 18 -24.34 -32.74 1.30
C GLN A 18 -22.83 -32.83 1.62
N ILE A 19 -21.96 -32.24 0.79
CA ILE A 19 -20.50 -32.36 0.97
C ILE A 19 -19.99 -31.67 2.24
N ASN A 20 -20.75 -30.71 2.77
CA ASN A 20 -20.41 -29.93 3.97
C ASN A 20 -21.12 -30.44 5.24
N GLY A 21 -21.74 -31.61 5.22
CA GLY A 21 -22.33 -32.24 6.40
C GLY A 21 -21.28 -32.57 7.47
N THR A 22 -21.70 -32.69 8.72
CA THR A 22 -20.83 -32.97 9.88
C THR A 22 -20.94 -34.41 10.37
N GLU A 23 -22.05 -35.12 10.09
CA GLU A 23 -22.20 -36.51 10.49
C GLU A 23 -21.38 -37.44 9.58
N LYS A 24 -20.40 -38.16 10.14
CA LYS A 24 -19.55 -39.17 9.45
C LYS A 24 -18.68 -38.64 8.30
N ASN A 25 -18.38 -37.34 8.28
CA ASN A 25 -17.52 -36.69 7.28
C ASN A 25 -16.00 -36.99 7.40
N ALA A 26 -15.56 -37.66 8.48
CA ALA A 26 -14.15 -37.81 8.85
C ALA A 26 -13.26 -38.55 7.83
N LEU A 27 -13.86 -39.29 6.88
CA LEU A 27 -13.12 -39.99 5.84
C LEU A 27 -12.67 -39.07 4.69
N ASP A 28 -13.35 -37.94 4.49
CA ASP A 28 -13.13 -37.02 3.36
C ASP A 28 -12.76 -35.59 3.80
N ALA A 29 -13.33 -35.09 4.90
CA ALA A 29 -13.09 -33.74 5.43
C ALA A 29 -11.82 -33.63 6.32
N GLY A 30 -11.08 -34.72 6.45
CA GLY A 30 -9.95 -34.86 7.37
C GLY A 30 -10.37 -35.50 8.69
N ARG A 31 -9.47 -36.27 9.32
CA ARG A 31 -9.75 -37.04 10.55
C ARG A 31 -9.84 -36.19 11.83
N TYR A 32 -10.12 -34.90 11.69
CA TYR A 32 -10.27 -34.00 12.83
C TYR A 32 -11.76 -33.93 13.18
N PRO A 33 -12.12 -33.98 14.48
CA PRO A 33 -13.50 -33.71 14.89
C PRO A 33 -13.92 -32.30 14.48
N ASP A 34 -15.18 -32.13 14.08
CA ASP A 34 -15.77 -30.80 13.92
C ASP A 34 -15.90 -30.14 15.31
N THR A 35 -15.26 -28.98 15.49
CA THR A 35 -15.23 -28.25 16.76
C THR A 35 -15.81 -26.86 16.62
N GLU A 36 -16.45 -26.35 17.68
CA GLU A 36 -16.86 -24.95 17.79
C GLU A 36 -15.66 -24.00 18.04
N ASP A 37 -14.48 -24.56 18.29
CA ASP A 37 -13.21 -23.86 18.43
C ASP A 37 -12.53 -23.72 17.05
N LEU A 38 -12.69 -22.55 16.43
CA LEU A 38 -12.18 -22.25 15.09
C LEU A 38 -10.68 -21.93 15.07
N ASP A 39 -10.11 -21.44 16.18
CA ASP A 39 -8.71 -21.02 16.28
C ASP A 39 -7.81 -22.04 16.98
N ARG A 40 -8.41 -23.15 17.47
CA ARG A 40 -7.74 -24.29 18.11
C ARG A 40 -6.99 -23.91 19.38
N THR A 41 -7.48 -22.91 20.10
CA THR A 41 -6.91 -22.48 21.38
C THR A 41 -7.30 -23.39 22.55
N GLY A 42 -8.27 -24.29 22.36
CA GLY A 42 -8.86 -25.13 23.39
C GLY A 42 -9.95 -24.43 24.20
N PHE A 43 -10.34 -23.21 23.82
CA PHE A 43 -11.38 -22.43 24.45
C PHE A 43 -12.44 -22.03 23.45
N LEU A 44 -13.70 -22.04 23.88
CA LEU A 44 -14.80 -21.56 23.06
C LEU A 44 -14.89 -20.04 23.16
N ASP A 45 -14.57 -19.34 22.06
CA ASP A 45 -14.83 -17.91 21.95
C ASP A 45 -16.32 -17.67 21.65
N ARG A 46 -16.99 -16.90 22.52
CA ARG A 46 -18.39 -16.51 22.38
C ARG A 46 -18.56 -15.02 22.10
N THR A 47 -17.46 -14.31 21.92
CA THR A 47 -17.41 -12.87 21.74
C THR A 47 -17.94 -12.52 20.35
N ASN A 48 -19.04 -11.77 20.31
CA ASN A 48 -19.63 -11.28 19.05
C ASN A 48 -19.19 -9.85 18.77
N ASP A 49 -17.90 -9.72 18.50
CA ASP A 49 -17.26 -8.45 18.14
C ASP A 49 -16.88 -8.46 16.66
N TYR A 50 -17.69 -7.81 15.81
CA TYR A 50 -17.49 -7.77 14.37
C TYR A 50 -17.86 -6.42 13.73
N PHE A 51 -17.31 -6.21 12.54
CA PHE A 51 -17.79 -5.25 11.54
C PHE A 51 -18.79 -5.96 10.63
N THR A 52 -19.89 -5.31 10.26
CA THR A 52 -20.92 -5.88 9.38
C THR A 52 -21.31 -4.92 8.28
N LYS A 53 -21.54 -5.47 7.08
CA LYS A 53 -22.14 -4.75 5.97
C LYS A 53 -23.00 -5.70 5.18
N SER A 54 -24.18 -5.24 4.81
CA SER A 54 -25.08 -5.93 3.89
C SER A 54 -25.31 -5.06 2.67
N PHE A 55 -25.26 -5.67 1.48
CA PHE A 55 -25.60 -5.00 0.24
C PHE A 55 -26.33 -5.97 -0.69
N SER A 56 -27.14 -5.43 -1.59
CA SER A 56 -27.83 -6.25 -2.60
C SER A 56 -26.88 -6.50 -3.76
N LEU A 57 -26.83 -7.74 -4.26
CA LEU A 57 -26.11 -8.04 -5.49
C LEU A 57 -26.71 -7.33 -6.71
N LYS A 58 -27.95 -6.83 -6.65
CA LYS A 58 -28.53 -6.00 -7.72
C LYS A 58 -28.10 -4.55 -7.64
N ASP A 59 -27.60 -4.11 -6.49
CA ASP A 59 -27.10 -2.76 -6.28
C ASP A 59 -25.78 -2.55 -7.05
N THR A 60 -25.57 -1.32 -7.47
CA THR A 60 -24.35 -0.84 -8.12
C THR A 60 -23.50 0.04 -7.21
N THR A 61 -23.95 0.38 -6.00
CA THR A 61 -23.21 1.21 -5.03
C THR A 61 -21.76 0.75 -4.84
N TYR A 62 -21.57 -0.55 -4.70
CA TYR A 62 -20.23 -1.15 -4.53
C TYR A 62 -19.70 -1.83 -5.79
N LEU A 63 -20.38 -1.70 -6.94
CA LEU A 63 -19.95 -2.35 -8.18
C LEU A 63 -18.77 -1.59 -8.78
N ALA A 64 -17.58 -2.17 -8.69
CA ALA A 64 -16.34 -1.58 -9.20
C ALA A 64 -16.00 -2.03 -10.63
N GLY A 65 -16.53 -3.16 -11.10
CA GLY A 65 -16.24 -3.64 -12.45
C GLY A 65 -16.96 -4.92 -12.83
N GLN A 66 -16.89 -5.25 -14.11
CA GLN A 66 -17.43 -6.47 -14.70
C GLN A 66 -16.52 -6.96 -15.82
N THR A 67 -16.27 -8.26 -15.92
CA THR A 67 -15.46 -8.78 -17.02
C THR A 67 -16.32 -8.96 -18.28
N LYS A 68 -15.71 -8.76 -19.44
CA LYS A 68 -16.34 -8.95 -20.75
C LYS A 68 -15.53 -9.92 -21.61
N LEU A 69 -16.22 -10.73 -22.39
CA LEU A 69 -15.64 -11.56 -23.44
C LEU A 69 -16.32 -11.17 -24.76
N ASP A 70 -15.52 -10.83 -25.78
CA ASP A 70 -16.00 -10.37 -27.10
C ASP A 70 -17.03 -9.22 -27.03
N GLY A 71 -16.86 -8.33 -26.05
CA GLY A 71 -17.75 -7.18 -25.82
C GLY A 71 -18.99 -7.48 -24.96
N PHE A 72 -19.26 -8.74 -24.63
CA PHE A 72 -20.41 -9.15 -23.83
C PHE A 72 -20.03 -9.43 -22.36
N PRO A 73 -20.84 -9.03 -21.36
CA PRO A 73 -20.59 -9.36 -19.97
C PRO A 73 -20.59 -10.88 -19.72
N THR A 74 -19.58 -11.39 -19.03
CA THR A 74 -19.47 -12.82 -18.70
C THR A 74 -20.29 -13.22 -17.47
N GLY A 75 -20.76 -12.23 -16.69
CA GLY A 75 -21.45 -12.43 -15.42
C GLY A 75 -20.57 -12.22 -14.18
N TRP A 76 -19.23 -12.21 -14.31
CA TRP A 76 -18.34 -11.86 -13.19
C TRP A 76 -18.41 -10.38 -12.85
N ARG A 77 -18.59 -10.09 -11.57
CA ARG A 77 -18.75 -8.75 -11.02
C ARG A 77 -17.78 -8.55 -9.87
N LEU A 78 -17.07 -7.43 -9.88
CA LEU A 78 -16.21 -7.01 -8.78
C LEU A 78 -16.98 -6.05 -7.89
N PHE A 79 -17.12 -6.41 -6.61
CA PHE A 79 -17.67 -5.52 -5.60
C PHE A 79 -16.55 -5.03 -4.66
N ARG A 80 -16.57 -3.75 -4.30
CA ARG A 80 -15.64 -3.13 -3.37
C ARG A 80 -16.39 -2.34 -2.33
N ILE A 81 -16.19 -2.72 -1.07
CA ILE A 81 -16.84 -2.11 0.07
C ILE A 81 -15.76 -1.38 0.87
N PRO A 82 -15.81 -0.04 1.00
CA PRO A 82 -14.92 0.70 1.87
C PRO A 82 -15.04 0.20 3.31
N LEU A 83 -13.92 0.07 4.03
CA LEU A 83 -13.95 -0.38 5.44
C LEU A 83 -14.73 0.58 6.34
N ILE A 84 -14.73 1.87 6.02
CA ILE A 84 -15.49 2.90 6.74
C ILE A 84 -17.00 2.74 6.62
N ASP A 85 -17.47 2.02 5.59
CA ASP A 85 -18.90 1.81 5.37
C ASP A 85 -19.47 0.67 6.22
N PHE A 86 -18.62 -0.12 6.90
CA PHE A 86 -19.08 -1.19 7.77
C PHE A 86 -19.60 -0.63 9.10
N ASP A 87 -20.73 -1.17 9.53
CA ASP A 87 -21.29 -0.89 10.84
C ASP A 87 -20.59 -1.75 11.91
N VAL A 88 -20.43 -1.22 13.12
CA VAL A 88 -19.94 -1.98 14.27
C VAL A 88 -21.10 -2.75 14.93
N SER A 89 -20.87 -4.00 15.35
CA SER A 89 -21.92 -4.81 15.99
C SER A 89 -22.49 -4.19 17.27
N THR A 90 -21.72 -3.34 17.95
CA THR A 90 -22.15 -2.61 19.15
C THR A 90 -21.91 -1.10 18.95
N PRO A 91 -22.97 -0.29 18.73
CA PRO A 91 -22.83 1.15 18.59
C PRO A 91 -22.16 1.80 19.81
N GLY A 92 -21.23 2.74 19.56
CA GLY A 92 -20.54 3.49 20.62
C GLY A 92 -19.34 2.76 21.25
N LYS A 93 -18.96 1.58 20.74
CA LYS A 93 -17.64 0.99 21.01
C LYS A 93 -16.73 1.21 19.81
N ASP A 94 -15.64 1.93 20.03
CA ASP A 94 -14.60 2.08 19.03
C ASP A 94 -13.93 0.72 18.78
N ARG A 95 -13.71 0.42 17.50
CA ARG A 95 -13.10 -0.84 17.05
C ARG A 95 -12.11 -0.54 15.95
N GLU A 96 -11.04 -1.32 15.91
CA GLU A 96 -9.96 -1.16 14.96
C GLU A 96 -9.86 -2.40 14.07
N TRP A 97 -9.44 -2.20 12.81
CA TRP A 97 -9.25 -3.28 11.83
C TRP A 97 -7.94 -4.06 12.02
N ASN A 98 -7.18 -3.79 13.08
CA ASN A 98 -5.86 -4.37 13.33
C ASN A 98 -5.88 -5.81 13.85
N ASN A 99 -7.04 -6.33 14.26
CA ASN A 99 -7.16 -7.66 14.85
C ASN A 99 -8.41 -8.40 14.33
N ILE A 100 -8.38 -8.82 13.05
CA ILE A 100 -9.47 -9.56 12.39
C ILE A 100 -9.05 -11.03 12.20
N HIS A 101 -9.79 -11.95 12.82
CA HIS A 101 -9.49 -13.40 12.77
C HIS A 101 -10.36 -14.18 11.79
N HIS A 102 -11.58 -13.72 11.58
CA HIS A 102 -12.59 -14.46 10.81
C HIS A 102 -13.36 -13.56 9.87
N LEU A 103 -13.73 -14.12 8.72
CA LEU A 103 -14.69 -13.54 7.79
C LEU A 103 -15.92 -14.46 7.73
N ARG A 104 -17.11 -13.90 7.94
CA ARG A 104 -18.38 -14.61 7.75
C ARG A 104 -19.16 -13.99 6.61
N ILE A 105 -19.64 -14.83 5.70
CA ILE A 105 -20.47 -14.42 4.57
C ILE A 105 -21.82 -15.10 4.73
N GLY A 106 -22.88 -14.30 4.74
CA GLY A 106 -24.26 -14.78 4.76
C GLY A 106 -24.97 -14.37 3.48
N ILE A 107 -25.84 -15.25 2.97
CA ILE A 107 -26.71 -14.97 1.84
C ILE A 107 -28.15 -15.04 2.36
N SER A 108 -28.94 -14.02 2.10
CA SER A 108 -30.34 -13.93 2.50
C SER A 108 -31.21 -13.39 1.37
N ASN A 109 -32.54 -13.44 1.55
CA ASN A 109 -33.51 -12.95 0.56
C ASN A 109 -33.38 -13.62 -0.82
N VAL A 110 -33.26 -14.95 -0.82
CA VAL A 110 -33.15 -15.78 -2.02
C VAL A 110 -34.44 -16.57 -2.22
N ASP A 111 -35.23 -16.19 -3.23
CA ASP A 111 -36.56 -16.76 -3.48
C ASP A 111 -36.54 -18.14 -4.15
N LYS A 112 -35.40 -18.53 -4.74
CA LYS A 112 -35.21 -19.79 -5.49
C LYS A 112 -33.80 -20.32 -5.27
N LYS A 113 -33.63 -21.65 -5.38
CA LYS A 113 -32.29 -22.27 -5.34
C LYS A 113 -31.35 -21.54 -6.30
N SER A 114 -30.31 -20.93 -5.73
CA SER A 114 -29.38 -20.04 -6.43
C SER A 114 -27.96 -20.43 -6.08
N TYR A 115 -27.03 -20.22 -7.01
CA TYR A 115 -25.61 -20.44 -6.81
C TYR A 115 -24.89 -19.11 -6.87
N ILE A 116 -23.98 -18.89 -5.92
CA ILE A 116 -23.03 -17.77 -5.96
C ILE A 116 -21.64 -18.38 -6.11
N GLN A 117 -20.92 -17.92 -7.13
CA GLN A 117 -19.53 -18.28 -7.34
C GLN A 117 -18.67 -17.10 -6.94
N VAL A 118 -17.69 -17.35 -6.07
CA VAL A 118 -16.76 -16.34 -5.60
C VAL A 118 -15.38 -16.72 -6.11
N ALA A 119 -14.85 -15.93 -7.05
CA ALA A 119 -13.51 -16.17 -7.61
C ALA A 119 -12.41 -15.78 -6.63
N LYS A 120 -12.57 -14.63 -5.96
CA LYS A 120 -11.59 -14.09 -5.02
C LYS A 120 -12.28 -13.20 -3.99
N ILE A 121 -11.80 -13.24 -2.75
CA ILE A 121 -12.10 -12.28 -1.69
C ILE A 121 -10.77 -11.70 -1.24
N GLU A 122 -10.71 -10.38 -1.08
CA GLU A 122 -9.49 -9.70 -0.65
C GLU A 122 -9.84 -8.53 0.26
N LEU A 123 -9.17 -8.46 1.40
CA LEU A 123 -9.17 -7.28 2.25
C LEU A 123 -8.00 -6.40 1.80
N VAL A 124 -8.30 -5.34 1.06
CA VAL A 124 -7.28 -4.41 0.56
C VAL A 124 -7.20 -3.22 1.50
N GLY A 125 -6.16 -3.18 2.32
CA GLY A 125 -5.78 -1.99 3.08
C GLY A 125 -4.87 -1.09 2.25
N ASN A 126 -4.94 0.22 2.47
CA ASN A 126 -3.84 1.07 2.07
C ASN A 126 -2.66 0.76 3.01
N GLU A 127 -1.56 0.25 2.47
CA GLU A 127 -0.34 -0.01 3.25
C GLU A 127 0.34 1.28 3.73
N TRP A 128 -0.12 2.43 3.20
CA TRP A 128 0.30 3.75 3.60
C TRP A 128 -0.69 4.38 4.58
N GLN A 129 -0.20 4.65 5.78
CA GLN A 129 -0.90 5.39 6.81
C GLN A 129 -0.64 6.88 6.62
N GLU A 130 -1.70 7.68 6.50
CA GLU A 130 -1.59 9.14 6.52
C GLU A 130 -1.02 9.60 7.87
N LEU A 131 0.04 10.39 7.82
CA LEU A 131 0.59 11.07 9.00
C LEU A 131 -0.12 12.41 9.25
N GLY A 132 -0.62 13.05 8.19
CA GLY A 132 -1.25 14.36 8.22
C GLY A 132 -0.30 15.44 7.72
N ILE A 133 -0.36 16.64 8.32
CA ILE A 133 0.38 17.81 7.87
C ILE A 133 1.32 18.30 8.95
N ALA A 134 2.57 18.57 8.57
CA ALA A 134 3.50 19.33 9.39
C ALA A 134 3.49 20.78 8.90
N ALA A 135 3.19 21.72 9.80
CA ALA A 135 3.10 23.15 9.47
C ALA A 135 4.47 23.82 9.27
N ASP A 136 5.55 23.12 9.63
CA ASP A 136 6.93 23.56 9.54
C ASP A 136 7.89 22.39 9.27
N SER A 137 9.19 22.67 9.26
CA SER A 137 10.24 21.68 9.05
C SER A 137 10.53 20.77 10.27
N THR A 138 9.73 20.84 11.35
CA THR A 138 9.93 20.00 12.55
C THR A 138 9.56 18.54 12.32
N ASN A 139 8.83 18.25 11.23
CA ASN A 139 8.29 16.93 10.92
C ASN A 139 7.28 16.41 11.96
N THR A 140 6.61 17.34 12.66
CA THR A 140 5.51 17.01 13.56
C THR A 140 4.21 17.03 12.78
N TYR A 141 3.69 15.86 12.43
CA TYR A 141 2.48 15.74 11.63
C TYR A 141 1.22 15.70 12.50
N LEU A 142 0.25 16.54 12.17
CA LEU A 142 -1.06 16.60 12.82
C LEU A 142 -2.14 16.19 11.82
N LYS A 143 -3.11 15.40 12.30
CA LYS A 143 -4.28 15.00 11.50
C LYS A 143 -5.46 15.96 11.61
N GLU A 144 -5.45 16.83 12.62
CA GLU A 144 -6.50 17.81 12.82
C GLU A 144 -6.57 18.75 11.60
N ASN A 145 -7.71 18.75 10.91
CA ASN A 145 -7.95 19.48 9.67
C ASN A 145 -7.04 19.08 8.48
N ALA A 146 -6.37 17.92 8.57
CA ALA A 146 -5.50 17.45 7.50
C ALA A 146 -6.29 16.86 6.33
N ASP A 147 -7.41 16.19 6.59
CA ASP A 147 -8.17 15.43 5.57
C ASP A 147 -8.66 16.28 4.39
N SER A 148 -8.86 17.60 4.59
CA SER A 148 -9.25 18.53 3.53
C SER A 148 -8.07 19.08 2.71
N ILE A 149 -6.84 18.94 3.23
CA ILE A 149 -5.62 19.53 2.68
C ILE A 149 -4.67 18.45 2.15
N PHE A 150 -4.60 17.26 2.75
CA PHE A 150 -3.76 16.15 2.32
C PHE A 150 -4.48 14.82 2.49
N ALA A 151 -4.46 13.99 1.46
CA ALA A 151 -5.06 12.66 1.46
C ALA A 151 -4.25 11.69 0.60
N VAL A 152 -4.29 10.41 0.96
CA VAL A 152 -3.58 9.33 0.30
C VAL A 152 -4.59 8.36 -0.30
N SER A 153 -4.40 8.06 -1.57
CA SER A 153 -5.21 7.06 -2.29
C SER A 153 -4.33 6.24 -3.21
N VAL A 154 -4.93 5.30 -3.94
CA VAL A 154 -4.23 4.45 -4.90
C VAL A 154 -4.91 4.57 -6.25
N ILE A 155 -4.11 4.66 -7.31
CA ILE A 155 -4.55 4.62 -8.70
C ILE A 155 -3.94 3.38 -9.36
N ASN A 156 -4.65 2.71 -10.27
CA ASN A 156 -4.14 1.48 -10.91
C ASN A 156 -4.67 1.26 -12.32
N THR A 157 -4.02 0.34 -13.04
CA THR A 157 -4.29 0.04 -14.46
C THR A 157 -5.67 -0.53 -14.75
N ASP A 158 -6.31 -1.15 -13.77
CA ASP A 158 -7.57 -1.88 -13.97
C ASP A 158 -8.78 -0.97 -13.73
N ASP A 159 -8.67 -0.06 -12.76
CA ASP A 159 -9.79 0.77 -12.31
C ASP A 159 -9.77 2.18 -12.90
N ASN A 160 -8.60 2.66 -13.33
CA ASN A 160 -8.41 4.03 -13.75
C ASN A 160 -7.95 4.06 -15.21
N ALA A 161 -8.90 4.15 -16.14
CA ALA A 161 -8.61 4.12 -17.59
C ALA A 161 -7.62 5.19 -18.09
N ASN A 162 -7.49 6.30 -17.36
CA ASN A 162 -6.56 7.39 -17.70
C ASN A 162 -5.16 7.20 -17.11
N TYR A 163 -4.99 6.23 -16.20
CA TYR A 163 -3.72 5.96 -15.58
C TYR A 163 -2.84 5.13 -16.50
N LYS A 164 -1.62 5.60 -16.72
CA LYS A 164 -0.59 4.90 -17.48
C LYS A 164 0.67 4.82 -16.62
N PRO A 165 1.20 3.61 -16.37
CA PRO A 165 2.46 3.48 -15.65
C PRO A 165 3.63 4.12 -16.42
N PRO A 166 4.76 4.38 -15.75
CA PRO A 166 6.03 4.67 -16.42
C PRO A 166 6.42 3.56 -17.40
N GLU A 167 7.18 3.91 -18.41
CA GLU A 167 7.73 2.97 -19.39
C GLU A 167 8.53 1.85 -18.69
N GLY A 168 8.25 0.62 -19.09
CA GLY A 168 8.87 -0.57 -18.51
C GLY A 168 8.30 -1.00 -17.15
N VAL A 169 7.39 -0.24 -16.54
CA VAL A 169 6.73 -0.63 -15.29
C VAL A 169 5.41 -1.34 -15.61
N GLN A 170 5.28 -2.57 -15.12
CA GLN A 170 4.10 -3.41 -15.33
C GLN A 170 3.88 -4.28 -14.10
N GLY A 171 2.64 -4.70 -13.89
CA GLY A 171 2.32 -5.64 -12.83
C GLY A 171 2.90 -7.02 -13.12
N GLU A 172 3.06 -7.80 -12.05
CA GLU A 172 3.64 -9.15 -12.11
C GLU A 172 2.88 -10.04 -13.09
N TYR A 173 3.62 -10.78 -13.91
CA TYR A 173 3.04 -11.73 -14.86
C TYR A 173 3.13 -13.14 -14.31
N ASP A 174 1.98 -13.69 -13.93
CA ASP A 174 1.83 -15.09 -13.56
C ASP A 174 1.84 -15.94 -14.84
N ARG A 175 2.95 -16.65 -15.06
CA ARG A 175 3.15 -17.50 -16.24
C ARG A 175 2.24 -18.73 -16.26
N ILE A 176 1.80 -19.23 -15.10
CA ILE A 176 0.97 -20.43 -14.99
C ILE A 176 -0.45 -20.08 -15.39
N ASN A 177 -0.99 -19.01 -14.80
CA ASN A 177 -2.36 -18.59 -15.06
C ASN A 177 -2.49 -17.68 -16.31
N GLN A 178 -1.36 -17.23 -16.87
CA GLN A 178 -1.29 -16.25 -17.96
C GLN A 178 -2.00 -14.93 -17.63
N ILE A 179 -2.04 -14.58 -16.34
CA ILE A 179 -2.67 -13.38 -15.82
C ILE A 179 -1.59 -12.39 -15.44
N ARG A 180 -1.80 -11.13 -15.81
CA ARG A 180 -1.00 -10.01 -15.33
C ARG A 180 -1.73 -9.34 -14.17
N SER A 181 -1.07 -9.21 -13.03
CA SER A 181 -1.56 -8.44 -11.90
C SER A 181 -1.66 -6.97 -12.28
N LYS A 182 -2.58 -6.25 -11.64
CA LYS A 182 -2.67 -4.79 -11.79
C LYS A 182 -1.38 -4.11 -11.32
N GLU A 183 -1.01 -3.04 -12.00
CA GLU A 183 0.04 -2.13 -11.56
C GLU A 183 -0.62 -0.93 -10.86
N GLN A 184 0.00 -0.44 -9.78
CA GLN A 184 -0.61 0.56 -8.92
C GLN A 184 0.40 1.58 -8.41
N SER A 185 -0.04 2.84 -8.30
CA SER A 185 0.72 3.94 -7.73
C SER A 185 0.02 4.57 -6.54
N LEU A 186 0.82 5.05 -5.59
CA LEU A 186 0.37 5.88 -4.48
C LEU A 186 0.05 7.29 -5.00
N VAL A 187 -1.15 7.78 -4.69
CA VAL A 187 -1.55 9.16 -4.96
C VAL A 187 -1.51 9.94 -3.67
N MET A 188 -0.62 10.93 -3.61
CA MET A 188 -0.57 11.94 -2.56
C MET A 188 -1.30 13.18 -3.08
N LYS A 189 -2.58 13.31 -2.73
CA LYS A 189 -3.40 14.45 -3.12
C LYS A 189 -3.27 15.53 -2.07
N PHE A 190 -3.04 16.76 -2.50
CA PHE A 190 -3.06 17.92 -1.61
C PHE A 190 -3.88 19.07 -2.20
N ASN A 191 -4.36 19.96 -1.33
CA ASN A 191 -5.13 21.13 -1.69
C ASN A 191 -4.66 22.33 -0.87
N GLU A 192 -4.08 23.34 -1.54
CA GLU A 192 -3.59 24.57 -0.91
C GLU A 192 -2.68 24.32 0.31
N LEU A 193 -1.70 23.41 0.15
CA LEU A 193 -0.71 23.14 1.20
C LEU A 193 0.06 24.45 1.51
N PRO A 194 0.07 24.93 2.76
CA PRO A 194 0.75 26.18 3.10
C PRO A 194 2.24 26.12 2.74
N GLY A 195 2.82 27.24 2.31
CA GLY A 195 4.23 27.27 1.95
C GLY A 195 5.13 26.77 3.10
N ARG A 196 6.03 25.83 2.79
CA ARG A 196 6.92 25.12 3.73
C ARG A 196 6.24 24.11 4.66
N ALA A 197 4.93 23.92 4.57
CA ALA A 197 4.27 22.80 5.20
C ALA A 197 4.54 21.52 4.38
N SER A 198 4.35 20.36 4.99
CA SER A 198 4.48 19.09 4.29
C SER A 198 3.32 18.15 4.62
N GLY A 199 2.82 17.45 3.61
CA GLY A 199 1.86 16.36 3.76
C GLY A 199 2.55 15.02 3.57
N ALA A 200 2.33 14.05 4.46
CA ALA A 200 3.08 12.80 4.45
C ALA A 200 2.25 11.54 4.73
N ALA A 201 2.74 10.44 4.18
CA ALA A 201 2.22 9.10 4.36
C ALA A 201 3.36 8.16 4.78
N MET A 202 3.08 7.21 5.66
CA MET A 202 4.05 6.26 6.19
C MET A 202 3.65 4.82 5.89
N LYS A 203 4.59 4.02 5.39
CA LYS A 203 4.50 2.57 5.36
C LYS A 203 5.40 1.98 6.44
N SER A 204 4.79 1.31 7.42
CA SER A 204 5.52 0.60 8.47
C SER A 204 5.98 -0.77 7.96
N LEU A 205 7.23 -1.10 8.23
CA LEU A 205 7.86 -2.40 7.92
C LEU A 205 8.08 -3.24 9.19
N ILE A 206 7.76 -2.71 10.38
CA ILE A 206 7.99 -3.36 11.68
C ILE A 206 7.19 -4.67 11.81
N SER A 207 6.06 -4.77 11.10
CA SER A 207 5.23 -5.98 11.05
C SER A 207 5.79 -7.08 10.12
N LEU A 208 6.85 -6.80 9.36
CA LEU A 208 7.51 -7.79 8.50
C LEU A 208 8.52 -8.60 9.32
N SER A 209 8.06 -9.70 9.92
CA SER A 209 8.91 -10.64 10.66
C SER A 209 9.45 -11.78 9.77
N GLY A 210 10.50 -12.46 10.24
CA GLY A 210 11.10 -13.61 9.57
C GLY A 210 11.85 -13.26 8.27
N GLU A 211 11.70 -14.08 7.23
CA GLU A 211 12.29 -13.86 5.89
C GLU A 211 11.82 -12.56 5.21
N ARG A 212 10.75 -11.94 5.72
CA ARG A 212 10.20 -10.68 5.21
C ARG A 212 10.87 -9.44 5.79
N ALA A 213 11.73 -9.58 6.81
CA ALA A 213 12.56 -8.47 7.28
C ALA A 213 13.52 -8.07 6.14
N GLN A 214 13.09 -7.11 5.32
CA GLN A 214 13.81 -6.68 4.12
C GLN A 214 15.15 -6.04 4.54
N SER A 215 16.24 -6.80 4.42
CA SER A 215 17.57 -6.23 4.41
C SER A 215 17.84 -5.68 3.02
N TYR A 216 18.02 -4.36 2.90
CA TYR A 216 18.29 -3.74 1.61
C TYR A 216 19.79 -3.78 1.25
N LEU A 217 20.63 -4.45 2.04
CA LEU A 217 22.08 -4.52 1.84
C LEU A 217 22.48 -5.27 0.56
N SER A 218 21.66 -6.20 0.07
CA SER A 218 21.96 -6.97 -1.13
C SER A 218 21.69 -6.20 -2.42
N TYR A 219 21.03 -5.06 -2.33
CA TYR A 219 20.68 -4.24 -3.48
C TYR A 219 21.72 -3.14 -3.68
N GLU A 220 22.08 -2.90 -4.93
CA GLU A 220 22.99 -1.82 -5.31
C GLU A 220 22.25 -0.47 -5.39
N LYS A 221 21.00 -0.49 -5.86
CA LYS A 221 20.22 0.71 -6.16
C LYS A 221 18.79 0.62 -5.65
N MET A 222 18.26 1.75 -5.20
CA MET A 222 16.84 1.95 -4.94
C MET A 222 16.27 2.86 -6.03
N LYS A 223 15.20 2.40 -6.71
CA LYS A 223 14.54 3.14 -7.78
C LYS A 223 13.09 3.45 -7.43
N MET A 224 12.63 4.66 -7.75
CA MET A 224 11.24 5.07 -7.61
C MET A 224 10.87 6.03 -8.75
N TYR A 225 9.66 5.91 -9.28
CA TYR A 225 9.11 6.86 -10.25
C TYR A 225 8.11 7.77 -9.55
N VAL A 226 8.07 9.02 -9.97
CA VAL A 226 7.16 10.05 -9.46
C VAL A 226 6.44 10.67 -10.64
N SER A 227 5.17 11.04 -10.47
CA SER A 227 4.44 11.81 -11.47
C SER A 227 3.84 13.05 -10.83
N GLY A 228 4.09 14.21 -11.44
CA GLY A 228 3.45 15.46 -11.05
C GLY A 228 2.18 15.71 -11.85
N THR A 229 1.12 16.17 -11.17
CA THR A 229 -0.08 16.71 -11.84
C THR A 229 -0.67 17.79 -10.96
N SER A 230 -0.36 19.05 -11.26
CA SER A 230 -0.76 20.19 -10.44
C SER A 230 -0.68 21.50 -11.23
N PRO A 231 -1.55 22.49 -10.95
CA PRO A 231 -1.41 23.84 -11.51
C PRO A 231 -0.06 24.53 -11.17
N TRP A 232 0.60 24.10 -10.08
CA TRP A 232 1.90 24.62 -9.61
C TRP A 232 3.10 23.88 -10.20
N ILE A 233 2.85 22.89 -11.05
CA ILE A 233 3.88 22.08 -11.70
C ILE A 233 3.77 22.31 -13.21
N THR A 234 4.90 22.60 -13.84
CA THR A 234 5.00 22.70 -15.29
C THR A 234 6.17 21.87 -15.79
N TYR A 235 6.32 21.75 -17.10
CA TYR A 235 7.49 21.11 -17.69
C TYR A 235 8.83 21.79 -17.32
N LYS A 236 8.84 23.11 -17.06
CA LYS A 236 10.08 23.86 -16.80
C LYS A 236 10.31 24.21 -15.33
N ASN A 237 9.24 24.60 -14.64
CA ASN A 237 9.27 25.11 -13.29
C ASN A 237 8.29 24.33 -12.41
N THR A 238 8.60 24.23 -11.12
CA THR A 238 7.76 23.59 -10.13
C THR A 238 7.95 24.29 -8.78
N ASP A 239 6.85 24.42 -8.04
CA ASP A 239 6.85 24.87 -6.64
C ASP A 239 6.61 23.71 -5.67
N VAL A 240 6.69 22.47 -6.16
CA VAL A 240 6.37 21.25 -5.41
C VAL A 240 7.59 20.34 -5.36
N ASP A 241 8.01 20.03 -4.14
CA ASP A 241 9.04 19.03 -3.89
C ASP A 241 8.39 17.75 -3.34
N MET A 242 8.89 16.59 -3.77
CA MET A 242 8.63 15.35 -3.07
C MET A 242 9.75 15.08 -2.08
N PHE A 243 9.44 14.36 -1.00
CA PHE A 243 10.47 13.72 -0.18
C PHE A 243 10.17 12.24 0.09
N MET A 244 11.23 11.47 0.24
CA MET A 244 11.19 10.07 0.64
C MET A 244 12.20 9.87 1.76
N ARG A 245 11.71 9.42 2.92
CA ARG A 245 12.49 9.16 4.12
C ARG A 245 12.39 7.68 4.48
N PHE A 246 13.51 7.07 4.87
CA PHE A 246 13.54 5.67 5.30
C PHE A 246 14.61 5.44 6.36
N GLY A 247 14.28 4.63 7.37
CA GLY A 247 15.15 4.46 8.53
C GLY A 247 14.50 3.71 9.70
N PHE A 248 15.00 3.97 10.91
CA PHE A 248 14.49 3.41 12.16
C PHE A 248 14.61 4.42 13.31
N GLY A 249 13.56 4.51 14.15
CA GLY A 249 13.48 5.54 15.18
C GLY A 249 13.74 6.93 14.60
N ASP A 250 14.65 7.68 15.23
CA ASP A 250 15.07 9.01 14.78
C ASP A 250 16.17 9.02 13.71
N ASN A 251 16.71 7.84 13.35
CA ASN A 251 17.78 7.70 12.38
C ASN A 251 17.22 7.42 10.99
N TYR A 252 17.51 8.27 10.00
CA TYR A 252 16.98 8.10 8.65
C TYR A 252 17.86 8.67 7.56
N TYR A 253 17.69 8.12 6.36
CA TYR A 253 18.03 8.77 5.11
C TYR A 253 16.78 9.49 4.58
N GLU A 254 16.96 10.66 3.99
CA GLU A 254 15.91 11.40 3.32
C GLU A 254 16.42 11.92 1.97
N LEU A 255 15.61 11.74 0.93
CA LEU A 255 15.78 12.35 -0.37
C LEU A 255 14.66 13.37 -0.54
N THR A 256 15.02 14.59 -0.93
CA THR A 256 14.08 15.60 -1.46
C THR A 256 14.42 15.89 -2.91
N GLN A 257 13.43 16.02 -3.78
CA GLN A 257 13.64 16.50 -5.14
C GLN A 257 12.40 17.20 -5.71
N PRO A 258 12.56 18.14 -6.66
CA PRO A 258 11.45 18.77 -7.36
C PRO A 258 10.66 17.78 -8.20
N VAL A 259 9.36 18.02 -8.36
CA VAL A 259 8.47 17.22 -9.20
C VAL A 259 7.98 18.03 -10.40
N TYR A 260 8.17 17.51 -11.60
CA TYR A 260 7.74 18.09 -12.87
C TYR A 260 6.47 17.44 -13.42
N ASP A 261 5.92 17.98 -14.51
CA ASP A 261 4.66 17.47 -15.07
C ASP A 261 4.81 16.06 -15.67
N GLY A 262 3.86 15.17 -15.34
CA GLY A 262 3.85 13.77 -15.76
C GLY A 262 5.00 12.95 -15.18
N TRP A 263 5.32 11.82 -15.82
CA TRP A 263 6.47 10.98 -15.45
C TRP A 263 7.84 11.57 -15.85
N ASP A 264 7.83 12.63 -16.68
CA ASP A 264 9.03 13.32 -17.18
C ASP A 264 10.13 12.40 -17.75
N GLU A 265 9.75 11.31 -18.41
CA GLU A 265 10.70 10.24 -18.81
C GLU A 265 11.75 10.70 -19.84
N GLY A 266 11.45 11.74 -20.62
CA GLY A 266 12.38 12.30 -21.60
C GLY A 266 13.59 13.00 -20.97
N LEU A 267 13.43 13.60 -19.79
CA LEU A 267 14.51 14.26 -19.04
C LEU A 267 14.91 13.49 -17.77
N GLY A 268 14.08 12.55 -17.32
CA GLY A 268 14.33 11.68 -16.18
C GLY A 268 14.32 12.40 -14.83
N ARG A 269 13.79 13.63 -14.71
CA ARG A 269 13.85 14.41 -13.46
C ARG A 269 12.92 13.85 -12.40
N ASN A 270 11.79 13.27 -12.81
CA ASN A 270 10.86 12.59 -11.90
C ASN A 270 11.19 11.11 -11.68
N SER A 271 12.46 10.74 -11.83
CA SER A 271 12.94 9.41 -11.48
C SER A 271 13.94 9.52 -10.35
N ILE A 272 13.80 8.62 -9.39
CA ILE A 272 14.73 8.46 -8.29
C ILE A 272 15.55 7.23 -8.58
N GLU A 273 16.86 7.42 -8.59
CA GLU A 273 17.84 6.35 -8.57
C GLU A 273 18.87 6.70 -7.48
N LEU A 274 18.82 5.95 -6.38
CA LEU A 274 19.74 6.08 -5.26
C LEU A 274 20.72 4.92 -5.26
N ASP A 275 22.00 5.24 -5.40
CA ASP A 275 23.09 4.29 -5.19
C ASP A 275 23.30 4.07 -3.68
N LEU A 276 23.06 2.84 -3.23
CA LEU A 276 23.05 2.48 -1.82
C LEU A 276 24.47 2.35 -1.24
N GLU A 277 25.46 2.01 -2.06
CA GLU A 277 26.86 2.00 -1.66
C GLU A 277 27.36 3.44 -1.46
N TRP A 278 27.07 4.32 -2.41
CA TRP A 278 27.39 5.75 -2.28
C TRP A 278 26.70 6.38 -1.07
N LEU A 279 25.41 6.11 -0.86
CA LEU A 279 24.64 6.65 0.25
C LEU A 279 25.19 6.23 1.62
N THR A 280 25.54 4.95 1.77
CA THR A 280 26.15 4.44 3.00
C THR A 280 27.59 4.91 3.18
N GLY A 281 28.33 5.07 2.07
CA GLY A 281 29.66 5.67 2.05
C GLY A 281 29.62 7.13 2.52
N LEU A 282 28.66 7.92 2.05
CA LEU A 282 28.46 9.32 2.43
C LEU A 282 28.27 9.50 3.95
N LYS A 283 27.56 8.56 4.59
CA LYS A 283 27.40 8.53 6.05
C LYS A 283 28.73 8.47 6.81
N LEU A 284 29.77 7.87 6.23
CA LEU A 284 31.09 7.68 6.85
C LEU A 284 32.09 8.80 6.52
N ARG A 285 31.71 9.79 5.71
CA ARG A 285 32.58 10.89 5.28
C ARG A 285 32.30 12.16 6.06
N ASP A 286 33.32 13.00 6.15
CA ASP A 286 33.25 14.38 6.64
C ASP A 286 33.55 15.38 5.52
N SER A 287 33.49 16.68 5.83
CA SER A 287 33.75 17.76 4.87
C SER A 287 35.15 17.74 4.25
N THR A 288 36.10 16.99 4.82
CA THR A 288 37.48 16.88 4.32
C THR A 288 37.71 15.63 3.48
N SER A 289 36.86 14.61 3.62
CA SER A 289 37.03 13.28 3.03
C SER A 289 35.93 12.89 2.05
N VAL A 290 34.85 13.67 1.96
CA VAL A 290 33.78 13.46 1.00
C VAL A 290 34.30 13.59 -0.43
N LYS A 291 33.99 12.60 -1.27
CA LYS A 291 34.16 12.70 -2.71
C LYS A 291 32.83 13.12 -3.30
N LYS A 292 32.76 14.37 -3.74
CA LYS A 292 31.57 14.88 -4.42
C LYS A 292 31.46 14.24 -5.81
N ILE A 293 30.22 14.03 -6.24
CA ILE A 293 29.90 13.57 -7.59
C ILE A 293 30.30 14.65 -8.60
N ARG A 294 30.00 15.92 -8.29
CA ARG A 294 30.50 17.09 -9.02
C ARG A 294 31.24 18.02 -8.08
N GLU A 295 32.30 18.67 -8.56
CA GLU A 295 33.07 19.63 -7.74
C GLU A 295 32.20 20.78 -7.20
N SER A 296 31.20 21.20 -7.98
CA SER A 296 30.22 22.23 -7.63
C SER A 296 29.17 21.79 -6.61
N ASP A 297 29.02 20.49 -6.34
CA ASP A 297 28.06 20.00 -5.35
C ASP A 297 28.41 20.52 -3.95
N ILE A 298 27.42 20.57 -3.07
CA ILE A 298 27.59 21.13 -1.73
C ILE A 298 27.38 20.02 -0.71
N PHE A 299 28.37 19.83 0.16
CA PHE A 299 28.28 18.91 1.28
C PHE A 299 28.42 19.68 2.59
N MET A 300 27.50 19.44 3.50
CA MET A 300 27.48 19.99 4.84
C MET A 300 27.45 18.85 5.85
N ASP A 301 28.29 18.97 6.87
CA ASP A 301 28.42 18.00 7.94
C ASP A 301 28.26 18.68 9.31
N SER A 302 27.52 18.01 10.20
CA SER A 302 27.26 18.40 11.58
C SER A 302 27.17 17.13 12.44
N THR A 303 27.20 17.28 13.76
CA THR A 303 27.35 16.19 14.73
C THR A 303 26.44 14.98 14.49
N ASP A 304 25.19 15.21 14.07
CA ASP A 304 24.19 14.16 13.84
C ASP A 304 23.41 14.34 12.53
N TYR A 305 23.96 15.15 11.62
CA TYR A 305 23.26 15.55 10.41
C TYR A 305 24.24 15.81 9.27
N LYS A 306 23.99 15.16 8.14
CA LYS A 306 24.71 15.39 6.88
C LYS A 306 23.73 15.79 5.80
N GLU A 307 24.14 16.72 4.96
CA GLU A 307 23.36 17.17 3.81
C GLU A 307 24.25 17.23 2.57
N TYR A 308 23.73 16.70 1.46
CA TYR A 308 24.37 16.75 0.16
C TYR A 308 23.39 17.36 -0.85
N ARG A 309 23.75 18.50 -1.43
CA ARG A 309 22.97 19.20 -2.46
C ARG A 309 23.63 19.06 -3.82
N PHE A 310 22.83 18.70 -4.81
CA PHE A 310 23.27 18.41 -6.16
C PHE A 310 23.19 19.64 -7.05
N THR A 311 24.20 19.82 -7.90
CA THR A 311 24.28 20.92 -8.87
C THR A 311 24.29 20.44 -10.31
N ASP A 312 23.75 21.26 -11.22
CA ASP A 312 23.78 21.03 -12.66
C ASP A 312 25.15 21.34 -13.27
N ASP A 313 25.28 21.23 -14.60
CA ASP A 313 26.57 21.40 -15.30
C ASP A 313 27.06 22.87 -15.25
N MET A 314 26.18 23.80 -14.90
CA MET A 314 26.48 25.22 -14.72
C MET A 314 26.75 25.56 -13.24
N GLY A 315 26.71 24.57 -12.34
CA GLY A 315 26.90 24.75 -10.91
C GLY A 315 25.66 25.30 -10.18
N ILE A 316 24.48 25.26 -10.80
CA ILE A 316 23.22 25.71 -10.19
C ILE A 316 22.59 24.55 -9.43
N GLU A 317 22.08 24.79 -8.22
CA GLU A 317 21.40 23.75 -7.44
C GLU A 317 20.18 23.19 -8.19
N THR A 318 20.09 21.88 -8.27
CA THR A 318 19.01 21.14 -8.94
C THR A 318 17.74 21.02 -8.10
N GLY A 319 17.80 21.42 -6.82
CA GLY A 319 16.77 21.13 -5.82
C GLY A 319 16.81 19.71 -5.26
N LYS A 320 17.56 18.78 -5.87
CA LYS A 320 17.78 17.45 -5.30
C LYS A 320 18.70 17.55 -4.09
N VAL A 321 18.26 16.97 -2.96
CA VAL A 321 18.99 16.98 -1.69
C VAL A 321 18.92 15.61 -1.04
N ILE A 322 20.06 15.15 -0.51
CA ILE A 322 20.13 13.97 0.37
C ILE A 322 20.46 14.45 1.77
N ARG A 323 19.67 14.00 2.75
CA ARG A 323 19.90 14.23 4.18
C ARG A 323 20.10 12.90 4.89
N ILE A 324 21.03 12.89 5.83
CA ILE A 324 21.28 11.76 6.71
C ILE A 324 21.19 12.29 8.13
N LYS A 325 20.21 11.82 8.91
CA LYS A 325 20.08 12.14 10.33
C LYS A 325 20.41 10.91 11.16
N GLY A 326 21.23 11.04 12.18
CA GLY A 326 21.56 9.91 13.03
C GLY A 326 22.56 8.94 12.41
N GLN A 327 22.43 7.68 12.81
CA GLN A 327 23.18 6.53 12.30
C GLN A 327 22.25 5.51 11.60
N PRO A 328 21.61 5.87 10.48
CA PRO A 328 20.68 4.99 9.80
C PRO A 328 21.40 3.78 9.18
N ALA A 329 20.67 2.68 8.99
CA ALA A 329 21.22 1.42 8.54
C ALA A 329 20.26 0.71 7.58
N LEU A 330 20.76 0.31 6.40
CA LEU A 330 19.97 -0.31 5.34
C LEU A 330 19.46 -1.72 5.70
N ASN A 331 20.07 -2.38 6.68
CA ASN A 331 19.63 -3.67 7.20
C ASN A 331 18.58 -3.56 8.32
N ARG A 332 18.20 -2.34 8.71
CA ARG A 332 17.25 -2.08 9.81
C ARG A 332 16.21 -1.04 9.42
N ILE A 333 15.79 -1.00 8.17
CA ILE A 333 14.73 -0.08 7.75
C ILE A 333 13.41 -0.58 8.36
N GLN A 334 12.79 0.26 9.18
CA GLN A 334 11.51 0.01 9.86
C GLN A 334 10.36 0.76 9.22
N PHE A 335 10.64 1.78 8.43
CA PHE A 335 9.61 2.57 7.77
C PHE A 335 10.09 3.18 6.46
N PHE A 336 9.11 3.48 5.61
CA PHE A 336 9.20 4.51 4.58
C PHE A 336 8.19 5.60 4.91
N ILE A 337 8.58 6.86 4.74
CA ILE A 337 7.70 8.02 4.74
C ILE A 337 7.88 8.70 3.40
N VAL A 338 6.79 8.94 2.68
CA VAL A 338 6.78 9.72 1.45
C VAL A 338 5.84 10.89 1.61
N GLY A 339 6.16 12.00 0.98
CA GLY A 339 5.34 13.19 1.10
C GLY A 339 5.67 14.25 0.08
N VAL A 340 4.93 15.35 0.19
CA VAL A 340 5.06 16.55 -0.63
C VAL A 340 5.29 17.76 0.28
N ILE A 341 6.07 18.71 -0.20
CA ILE A 341 6.39 20.01 0.43
C ILE A 341 5.93 21.13 -0.50
#